data_AF-A0A914Y0W2-F1
#
_entry.id   AF-A0A914Y0W2-F1
#
_cell.length_a   1.000
_cell.length_b   1.000
_cell.length_c   1.000
_cell.angle_alpha   90.00
_cell.angle_beta   90.00
_cell.angle_gamma   90.00
#
_symmetry.space_group_name_H-M   'P 1'
#
loop_
_entity.id
_entity.type
_entity.pdbx_description
1 polymer ?
#
loop_
_entity_poly.entity_id
_entity_poly.type
_entity_poly.pdbx_seq_one_letter_code
_entity_poly.pdbx_strand_id
1 'polypeptide(L)'
;MLLVRILKSMIQSKYENPNDKDEEKRRFPTFIFTLLLKKGLVEEEKLAETFKHPENEVRQELFRLRNDGFINVVTKDTSYEFNPMSSQFLYGVDLLKVNLNQFQKVLQYQSNYINRRLKEKEEIIAVKSVKNKVRKMIDYAKQNITDDSELADTIEDVSNEFDQGKRMKLRRYRQFRDYLKKVEMMLNETIWILHRNCEMEQRKRKEEGGNDIKRSKKRAADAENSGLEAKRARY
;
A
#
# COMPACT_ATOMS: atom_id res chain seq x y z
N MET A 1 -4.37 10.64 11.43
CA MET A 1 -5.85 10.68 11.39
C MET A 1 -6.43 10.43 9.97
N LEU A 2 -5.72 10.76 8.88
CA LEU A 2 -6.19 10.50 7.49
C LEU A 2 -6.14 9.02 7.06
N LEU A 3 -5.07 8.29 7.38
CA LEU A 3 -4.94 6.85 7.07
C LEU A 3 -6.08 6.01 7.67
N VAL A 4 -6.52 6.35 8.89
CA VAL A 4 -7.66 5.71 9.57
C VAL A 4 -8.98 6.05 8.86
N ARG A 5 -9.12 7.25 8.28
CA ARG A 5 -10.30 7.64 7.49
C ARG A 5 -10.33 6.98 6.12
N ILE A 6 -9.18 6.80 5.47
CA ILE A 6 -9.04 6.10 4.19
C ILE A 6 -9.28 4.59 4.39
N LEU A 7 -8.71 3.99 5.44
CA LEU A 7 -9.01 2.61 5.81
C LEU A 7 -10.49 2.44 6.17
N LYS A 8 -11.09 3.37 6.94
CA LYS A 8 -12.53 3.35 7.22
C LYS A 8 -13.39 3.47 5.97
N SER A 9 -13.06 4.34 5.00
CA SER A 9 -13.87 4.51 3.79
C SER A 9 -13.72 3.33 2.82
N MET A 10 -12.55 2.71 2.74
CA MET A 10 -12.32 1.48 1.99
C MET A 10 -13.01 0.26 2.62
N ILE A 11 -13.22 0.28 3.94
CA ILE A 11 -13.97 -0.74 4.68
C ILE A 11 -15.49 -0.49 4.59
N GLN A 12 -15.95 0.76 4.49
CA GLN A 12 -17.38 1.06 4.40
C GLN A 12 -17.98 0.86 3.00
N SER A 13 -17.22 1.05 1.91
CA SER A 13 -17.79 1.01 0.55
C SER A 13 -17.91 -0.39 -0.08
N LYS A 14 -17.44 -1.45 0.59
CA LYS A 14 -17.44 -2.83 0.07
C LYS A 14 -18.32 -3.83 0.83
N TYR A 15 -18.92 -3.45 1.96
CA TYR A 15 -19.47 -4.44 2.88
C TYR A 15 -20.76 -3.94 3.56
N GLU A 16 -21.90 -4.14 2.89
CA GLU A 16 -23.26 -3.84 3.39
C GLU A 16 -24.06 -5.11 3.72
N ASN A 17 -23.41 -6.22 4.15
CA ASN A 17 -24.15 -7.42 4.53
C ASN A 17 -23.81 -7.88 5.97
N PRO A 18 -24.62 -7.52 6.97
CA PRO A 18 -24.28 -7.63 8.39
C PRO A 18 -24.37 -9.05 9.00
N ASN A 19 -24.57 -10.10 8.19
CA ASN A 19 -24.75 -11.49 8.66
C ASN A 19 -23.59 -12.44 8.30
N ASP A 20 -22.46 -11.90 7.86
CA ASP A 20 -21.38 -12.71 7.31
C ASP A 20 -20.31 -13.01 8.38
N LYS A 21 -20.24 -14.25 8.88
CA LYS A 21 -19.13 -14.70 9.76
C LYS A 21 -17.76 -14.51 9.11
N ASP A 22 -17.71 -14.40 7.78
CA ASP A 22 -16.49 -14.06 7.05
C ASP A 22 -16.10 -12.58 7.17
N GLU A 23 -17.04 -11.70 7.52
CA GLU A 23 -16.79 -10.28 7.69
C GLU A 23 -15.99 -10.00 8.97
N GLU A 24 -16.33 -10.68 10.07
CA GLU A 24 -15.59 -10.57 11.33
C GLU A 24 -14.13 -11.02 11.17
N LYS A 25 -13.92 -12.18 10.52
CA LYS A 25 -12.57 -12.68 10.18
C LYS A 25 -11.79 -11.71 9.30
N ARG A 26 -12.44 -11.01 8.37
CA ARG A 26 -11.78 -10.02 7.50
C ARG A 26 -11.44 -8.72 8.24
N ARG A 27 -12.23 -8.33 9.24
CA ARG A 27 -12.03 -7.09 10.02
C ARG A 27 -11.03 -7.28 11.16
N PHE A 28 -10.89 -8.50 11.68
CA PHE A 28 -10.08 -8.81 12.85
C PHE A 28 -8.62 -8.32 12.76
N PRO A 29 -7.87 -8.49 11.65
CA PRO A 29 -6.51 -7.96 11.55
C PRO A 29 -6.45 -6.42 11.64
N THR A 30 -7.49 -5.75 11.14
CA THR A 30 -7.60 -4.28 11.22
C THR A 30 -7.83 -3.83 12.65
N PHE A 31 -8.62 -4.59 13.43
CA PHE A 31 -8.85 -4.30 14.84
C PHE A 31 -7.58 -4.48 15.67
N ILE A 32 -6.84 -5.57 15.47
CA ILE A 32 -5.53 -5.78 16.11
C ILE A 32 -4.59 -4.62 15.79
N PHE A 33 -4.41 -4.29 14.50
CA PHE A 33 -3.53 -3.19 14.09
C PHE A 33 -3.95 -1.85 14.71
N THR A 34 -5.24 -1.54 14.74
CA THR A 34 -5.78 -0.30 15.33
C THR A 34 -5.58 -0.24 16.83
N LEU A 35 -5.72 -1.37 17.53
CA LEU A 35 -5.49 -1.44 18.98
C LEU A 35 -4.02 -1.20 19.30
N LEU A 36 -3.11 -1.85 18.57
CA LEU A 36 -1.67 -1.66 18.73
C LEU A 36 -1.24 -0.20 18.45
N LEU A 37 -1.85 0.45 17.45
CA LEU A 37 -1.64 1.88 17.21
C LEU A 37 -2.04 2.77 18.39
N LYS A 38 -3.05 2.38 19.17
CA LYS A 38 -3.55 3.17 20.31
C LYS A 38 -2.80 2.87 21.61
N LYS A 39 -2.48 1.60 21.84
CA LYS A 39 -1.92 1.11 23.11
C LYS A 39 -0.40 1.01 23.10
N GLY A 40 0.24 1.07 21.93
CA GLY A 40 1.69 0.96 21.79
C GLY A 40 2.13 -0.50 21.77
N LEU A 41 2.75 -0.95 22.87
CA LEU A 41 3.27 -2.31 23.04
C LEU A 41 2.29 -3.14 23.89
N VAL A 42 1.85 -4.29 23.38
CA VAL A 42 0.85 -5.15 24.02
C VAL A 42 1.28 -6.63 23.94
N GLU A 43 1.04 -7.38 25.01
CA GLU A 43 1.25 -8.83 25.10
C GLU A 43 0.15 -9.60 24.35
N GLU A 44 0.46 -10.81 23.86
CA GLU A 44 -0.51 -11.67 23.15
C GLU A 44 -1.74 -12.00 24.01
N GLU A 45 -1.54 -12.39 25.28
CA GLU A 45 -2.61 -12.74 26.22
C GLU A 45 -3.62 -11.59 26.37
N LYS A 46 -3.13 -10.35 26.54
CA LYS A 46 -3.96 -9.15 26.63
C LYS A 46 -4.76 -8.88 25.35
N LEU A 47 -4.22 -9.24 24.18
CA LEU A 47 -4.94 -9.11 22.91
C LEU A 47 -6.06 -10.14 22.81
N ALA A 48 -5.79 -11.40 23.19
CA ALA A 48 -6.79 -12.46 23.23
C ALA A 48 -7.95 -12.12 24.18
N GLU A 49 -7.63 -11.62 25.39
CA GLU A 49 -8.62 -11.14 26.37
C GLU A 49 -9.45 -9.97 25.82
N THR A 50 -8.80 -8.98 25.22
CA THR A 50 -9.47 -7.76 24.72
C THR A 50 -10.49 -8.08 23.63
N PHE A 51 -10.14 -8.97 22.71
CA PHE A 51 -11.02 -9.32 21.59
C PHE A 51 -11.93 -10.51 21.90
N LYS A 52 -11.75 -11.20 23.03
CA LYS A 52 -12.46 -12.45 23.37
C LYS A 52 -12.29 -13.52 22.29
N HIS A 53 -11.13 -13.56 21.64
CA HIS A 53 -10.76 -14.58 20.67
C HIS A 53 -9.84 -15.63 21.30
N PRO A 54 -9.84 -16.88 20.80
CA PRO A 54 -8.85 -17.87 21.19
C PRO A 54 -7.42 -17.37 20.91
N GLU A 55 -6.50 -17.60 21.85
CA GLU A 55 -5.08 -17.20 21.70
C GLU A 55 -4.46 -17.69 20.40
N ASN A 56 -4.77 -18.93 19.99
CA ASN A 56 -4.25 -19.50 18.75
C ASN A 56 -4.65 -18.70 17.50
N GLU A 57 -5.86 -18.14 17.45
CA GLU A 57 -6.32 -17.31 16.32
C GLU A 57 -5.62 -15.94 16.33
N VAL A 58 -5.50 -15.34 17.51
CA VAL A 58 -4.81 -14.06 17.70
C VAL A 58 -3.34 -14.20 17.27
N ARG A 59 -2.68 -15.28 17.70
CA ARG A 59 -1.30 -15.61 17.36
C ARG A 59 -1.09 -15.74 15.85
N GLN A 60 -2.00 -16.45 15.16
CA GLN A 60 -1.94 -16.59 13.70
C GLN A 60 -2.02 -15.22 13.00
N GLU A 61 -2.94 -14.36 13.43
CA GLU A 61 -3.07 -13.02 12.85
C GLU A 61 -1.89 -12.10 13.18
N LEU A 62 -1.34 -12.20 14.39
CA LEU A 62 -0.11 -11.48 14.76
C LEU A 62 1.06 -11.92 13.87
N PHE A 63 1.23 -13.22 13.64
CA PHE A 63 2.28 -13.71 12.73
C PHE A 63 2.06 -13.22 11.30
N ARG A 64 0.83 -13.24 10.81
CA ARG A 64 0.49 -12.72 9.48
C ARG A 64 0.83 -11.23 9.36
N LEU A 65 0.35 -10.41 10.29
CA LEU A 65 0.62 -8.97 10.33
C LEU A 65 2.12 -8.67 10.45
N ARG A 66 2.87 -9.49 11.20
CA ARG A 66 4.33 -9.37 11.33
C ARG A 66 5.02 -9.68 10.00
N ASN A 67 4.67 -10.79 9.37
CA ASN A 67 5.27 -11.21 8.09
C ASN A 67 4.97 -10.21 6.97
N ASP A 68 3.77 -9.62 6.98
CA ASP A 68 3.38 -8.58 6.03
C ASP A 68 4.05 -7.21 6.32
N GLY A 69 4.72 -7.08 7.47
CA GLY A 69 5.47 -5.91 7.89
C GLY A 69 4.63 -4.79 8.49
N PHE A 70 3.45 -5.11 9.05
CA PHE A 70 2.55 -4.17 9.71
C PHE A 70 2.83 -4.00 11.21
N ILE A 71 3.36 -5.03 11.86
CA ILE A 71 3.68 -4.99 13.30
C ILE A 71 5.10 -5.48 13.54
N ASN A 72 5.68 -5.06 14.66
CA ASN A 72 6.96 -5.51 15.17
C ASN A 72 6.77 -6.25 16.49
N VAL A 73 7.76 -7.08 16.81
CA VAL A 73 7.87 -7.76 18.09
C VAL A 73 9.09 -7.23 18.82
N VAL A 74 8.90 -6.86 20.07
CA VAL A 74 9.95 -6.46 21.01
C VAL A 74 10.01 -7.54 22.07
N THR A 75 11.20 -8.11 22.26
CA THR A 75 11.46 -9.04 23.35
C THR A 75 11.84 -8.26 24.59
N LYS A 76 11.17 -8.55 25.70
CA LYS A 76 11.54 -8.07 27.02
C LYS A 76 12.14 -9.25 27.79
N ASP A 77 13.46 -9.21 27.94
CA ASP A 77 14.17 -10.25 28.67
C ASP A 77 13.93 -10.07 30.18
N THR A 78 13.56 -11.17 30.82
CA THR A 78 13.37 -11.26 32.27
C THR A 78 14.66 -11.70 32.97
N SER A 79 15.62 -12.22 32.21
CA SER A 79 16.93 -12.72 32.65
C SER A 79 18.08 -11.90 32.06
N TYR A 80 19.26 -12.03 32.67
CA TYR A 80 20.50 -11.35 32.23
C TYR A 80 21.01 -11.87 30.86
N GLU A 81 20.58 -13.05 30.46
CA GLU A 81 20.84 -13.67 29.16
C GLU A 81 19.52 -13.86 28.41
N PHE A 82 19.53 -13.67 27.09
CA PHE A 82 18.37 -13.89 26.24
C PHE A 82 17.98 -15.36 26.25
N ASN A 83 16.79 -15.67 26.77
CA ASN A 83 16.21 -17.01 26.74
C ASN A 83 14.77 -16.94 26.21
N PRO A 84 14.49 -17.45 25.00
CA PRO A 84 13.16 -17.40 24.39
C PRO A 84 12.05 -18.00 25.25
N MET A 85 12.37 -18.94 26.15
CA MET A 85 11.41 -19.61 27.01
C MET A 85 10.99 -18.76 28.21
N SER A 86 11.78 -17.76 28.60
CA SER A 86 11.48 -16.84 29.72
C SER A 86 11.28 -15.39 29.29
N SER A 87 11.55 -15.06 28.02
CA SER A 87 11.34 -13.72 27.46
C SER A 87 9.87 -13.45 27.16
N GLN A 88 9.41 -12.25 27.51
CA GLN A 88 8.07 -11.77 27.15
C GLN A 88 8.08 -11.13 25.77
N PHE A 89 7.09 -11.47 24.93
CA PHE A 89 6.94 -10.89 23.59
C PHE A 89 5.88 -9.79 23.58
N LEU A 90 6.31 -8.58 23.21
CA LEU A 90 5.46 -7.40 23.09
C LEU A 90 5.27 -7.04 21.62
N TYR A 91 4.02 -6.91 21.19
CA TYR A 91 3.66 -6.54 19.83
C TYR A 91 3.35 -5.05 19.75
N GLY A 92 3.81 -4.38 18.71
CA GLY A 92 3.51 -2.97 18.48
C GLY A 92 3.70 -2.52 17.05
N VAL A 93 3.35 -1.27 16.75
CA VAL A 93 3.41 -0.71 15.40
C VAL A 93 4.46 0.39 15.32
N ASP A 94 5.47 0.20 14.47
CA ASP A 94 6.34 1.30 14.04
C ASP A 94 5.78 1.89 12.75
N LEU A 95 5.04 3.00 12.87
CA LEU A 95 4.41 3.66 11.74
C LEU A 95 5.40 4.08 10.64
N LEU A 96 6.64 4.45 10.99
CA LEU A 96 7.62 4.83 9.98
C LEU A 96 8.05 3.61 9.17
N LYS A 97 8.38 2.50 9.84
CA LYS A 97 8.73 1.24 9.17
C LYS A 97 7.58 0.71 8.31
N VAL A 98 6.36 0.74 8.84
CA VAL A 98 5.16 0.33 8.08
C VAL A 98 5.01 1.18 6.83
N ASN A 99 5.05 2.52 6.95
CA ASN A 99 4.90 3.41 5.80
C ASN A 99 6.01 3.20 4.76
N LEU A 100 7.27 3.01 5.19
CA LEU A 100 8.40 2.73 4.28
C LEU A 100 8.24 1.40 3.55
N ASN A 101 7.85 0.33 4.26
CA ASN A 101 7.60 -0.97 3.65
C ASN A 101 6.47 -0.92 2.63
N GLN A 102 5.35 -0.25 2.98
CA GLN A 102 4.22 -0.09 2.05
C GLN A 102 4.61 0.80 0.86
N PHE A 103 5.40 1.85 1.08
CA PHE A 103 5.88 2.72 0.00
C PHE A 103 6.71 1.94 -1.03
N GLN A 104 7.64 1.10 -0.58
CA GLN A 104 8.42 0.23 -1.47
C GLN A 104 7.55 -0.75 -2.25
N LYS A 105 6.57 -1.39 -1.59
CA LYS A 105 5.61 -2.30 -2.26
C LYS A 105 4.81 -1.58 -3.34
N VAL A 106 4.32 -0.37 -3.05
CA VAL A 106 3.53 0.43 -4.01
C VAL A 106 4.39 0.86 -5.20
N LEU A 107 5.65 1.24 -5.00
CA LEU A 107 6.58 1.53 -6.10
C LEU A 107 6.84 0.30 -6.98
N GLN A 108 6.99 -0.88 -6.37
CA GLN A 108 7.13 -2.13 -7.12
C GLN A 108 5.87 -2.43 -7.94
N TYR A 109 4.68 -2.26 -7.36
CA TYR A 109 3.43 -2.41 -8.11
C TYR A 109 3.33 -1.42 -9.27
N GLN A 110 3.68 -0.16 -9.05
CA GLN A 110 3.71 0.85 -10.11
C GLN A 110 4.62 0.43 -11.26
N SER A 111 5.85 -0.02 -10.95
CA SER A 111 6.79 -0.54 -11.95
C SER A 111 6.21 -1.71 -12.75
N ASN A 112 5.59 -2.68 -12.06
CA ASN A 112 4.95 -3.82 -12.71
C ASN A 112 3.82 -3.40 -13.66
N TYR A 113 2.98 -2.44 -13.26
CA TYR A 113 1.91 -1.92 -14.10
C TYR A 113 2.43 -1.15 -15.32
N ILE A 114 3.48 -0.35 -15.16
CA ILE A 114 4.14 0.36 -16.27
C ILE A 114 4.72 -0.66 -17.26
N ASN A 115 5.45 -1.67 -16.77
CA ASN A 115 6.04 -2.71 -17.61
C ASN A 115 4.95 -3.48 -18.36
N ARG A 116 3.84 -3.82 -17.69
CA ARG A 116 2.71 -4.47 -18.36
C ARG A 116 2.11 -3.58 -19.45
N ARG A 117 1.95 -2.28 -19.19
CA ARG A 117 1.45 -1.31 -20.18
C ARG A 117 2.35 -1.23 -21.42
N LEU A 118 3.68 -1.23 -21.22
CA LEU A 118 4.64 -1.17 -22.30
C LEU A 118 4.58 -2.42 -23.17
N LYS A 119 4.57 -3.61 -22.55
CA LYS A 119 4.44 -4.88 -23.25
C LYS A 119 3.16 -4.97 -24.10
N GLU A 120 2.03 -4.58 -23.52
CA GLU A 120 0.75 -4.57 -24.23
C GLU A 120 0.70 -3.53 -25.35
N LYS A 121 1.40 -2.40 -25.18
CA LYS A 121 1.53 -1.39 -26.23
C LYS A 121 2.29 -1.98 -27.42
N GLU A 122 3.39 -2.69 -27.19
CA GLU A 122 4.19 -3.35 -28.23
C GLU A 122 3.36 -4.37 -29.02
N GLU A 123 2.63 -5.25 -28.34
CA GLU A 123 1.77 -6.27 -28.96
C GLU A 123 0.68 -5.65 -29.86
N ILE A 124 0.25 -4.42 -29.55
CA ILE A 124 -0.83 -3.72 -30.27
C ILE A 124 -0.33 -2.79 -31.38
N ILE A 125 0.97 -2.48 -31.45
CA ILE A 125 1.55 -1.66 -32.54
C ILE A 125 1.27 -2.30 -33.90
N ALA A 126 1.51 -3.60 -34.04
CA ALA A 126 1.27 -4.33 -35.28
C ALA A 126 -0.21 -4.28 -35.68
N VAL A 127 -1.13 -4.51 -34.73
CA VAL A 127 -2.58 -4.48 -34.97
C VAL A 127 -3.06 -3.08 -35.38
N LYS A 128 -2.50 -2.02 -34.78
CA LYS A 128 -2.80 -0.63 -35.17
C LYS A 128 -2.25 -0.30 -36.56
N SER A 129 -1.08 -0.80 -36.91
CA SER A 129 -0.49 -0.62 -38.24
C SER A 129 -1.40 -1.20 -39.33
N VAL A 130 -1.84 -2.45 -39.16
CA VAL A 130 -2.79 -3.10 -40.08
C VAL A 130 -4.09 -2.30 -40.18
N LYS A 131 -4.66 -1.87 -39.04
CA LYS A 131 -5.87 -1.03 -39.03
C LYS A 131 -5.68 0.29 -39.80
N ASN A 132 -4.53 0.93 -39.67
CA ASN A 132 -4.23 2.19 -40.36
C ASN A 132 -4.03 1.96 -41.86
N LYS A 133 -3.39 0.85 -42.26
CA LYS A 133 -3.23 0.46 -43.67
C LYS A 133 -4.60 0.25 -44.33
N VAL A 134 -5.47 -0.54 -43.69
CA VAL A 134 -6.84 -0.80 -44.15
C VAL A 134 -7.64 0.50 -44.30
N ARG A 135 -7.54 1.42 -43.33
CA ARG A 135 -8.18 2.75 -43.44
C ARG A 135 -7.69 3.53 -44.66
N LYS A 136 -6.37 3.61 -44.88
CA LYS A 136 -5.81 4.31 -46.04
C LYS A 136 -6.26 3.69 -47.36
N MET A 137 -6.35 2.37 -47.44
CA MET A 137 -6.83 1.65 -48.62
C MET A 137 -8.30 1.93 -48.90
N ILE A 138 -9.15 1.94 -47.87
CA ILE A 138 -10.57 2.33 -47.99
C ILE A 138 -10.70 3.79 -48.42
N ASP A 139 -9.94 4.71 -47.81
CA ASP A 139 -9.98 6.12 -48.15
C ASP A 139 -9.51 6.36 -49.60
N TYR A 140 -8.50 5.61 -50.06
CA TYR A 140 -8.04 5.62 -51.44
C TYR A 140 -9.10 5.06 -52.41
N ALA A 141 -9.73 3.93 -52.09
CA ALA A 141 -10.78 3.34 -52.92
C ALA A 141 -11.95 4.32 -53.12
N LYS A 142 -12.39 4.98 -52.05
CA LYS A 142 -13.45 6.01 -52.10
C LYS A 142 -13.11 7.24 -52.95
N GLN A 143 -11.83 7.52 -53.18
CA GLN A 143 -11.38 8.66 -53.98
C GLN A 143 -11.20 8.31 -55.46
N ASN A 144 -10.96 7.04 -55.79
CA ASN A 144 -10.56 6.61 -57.13
C ASN A 144 -11.59 5.73 -57.84
N ILE A 145 -12.52 5.12 -57.10
CA ILE A 145 -13.60 4.31 -57.67
C ILE A 145 -14.89 5.13 -57.62
N THR A 146 -15.45 5.39 -58.79
CA THR A 146 -16.69 6.14 -58.99
C THR A 146 -17.93 5.25 -59.13
N ASP A 147 -17.75 3.95 -59.39
CA ASP A 147 -18.85 2.98 -59.42
C ASP A 147 -19.13 2.45 -58.02
N ASP A 148 -20.36 2.64 -57.53
CA ASP A 148 -20.79 2.24 -56.19
C ASP A 148 -20.75 0.72 -55.99
N SER A 149 -20.94 -0.08 -57.05
CA SER A 149 -20.87 -1.55 -56.96
C SER A 149 -19.43 -2.03 -56.76
N GLU A 150 -18.50 -1.55 -57.58
CA GLU A 150 -17.07 -1.90 -57.47
C GLU A 150 -16.44 -1.35 -56.19
N LEU A 151 -16.90 -0.19 -55.72
CA LEU A 151 -16.47 0.39 -54.45
C LEU A 151 -16.91 -0.47 -53.27
N ALA A 152 -18.13 -1.00 -53.29
CA ALA A 152 -18.65 -1.86 -52.23
C ALA A 152 -17.82 -3.15 -52.11
N ASP A 153 -17.55 -3.82 -53.23
CA ASP A 153 -16.76 -5.06 -53.28
C ASP A 153 -15.32 -4.81 -52.79
N THR A 154 -14.69 -3.72 -53.25
CA THR A 154 -13.33 -3.35 -52.84
C THR A 154 -13.25 -3.01 -51.34
N ILE A 155 -14.27 -2.33 -50.78
CA ILE A 155 -14.31 -2.02 -49.35
C ILE A 155 -14.48 -3.29 -48.51
N GLU A 156 -15.27 -4.26 -48.98
CA GLU A 156 -15.48 -5.54 -48.29
C GLU A 156 -14.17 -6.35 -48.23
N ASP A 157 -13.49 -6.51 -49.36
CA ASP A 157 -12.21 -7.23 -49.46
C ASP A 157 -11.12 -6.61 -48.57
N VAL A 158 -10.98 -5.28 -48.63
CA VAL A 158 -10.01 -4.55 -47.79
C VAL A 158 -10.40 -4.61 -46.31
N SER A 159 -11.70 -4.66 -45.99
CA SER A 159 -12.19 -4.78 -44.60
C SER A 159 -11.92 -6.17 -44.02
N ASN A 160 -11.85 -7.21 -44.86
CA ASN A 160 -11.52 -8.58 -44.47
C ASN A 160 -10.05 -8.73 -44.01
N GLU A 161 -9.13 -7.89 -44.48
CA GLU A 161 -7.75 -7.81 -43.94
C GLU A 161 -7.74 -7.45 -42.43
N PHE A 162 -8.76 -6.74 -41.96
CA PHE A 162 -8.98 -6.40 -40.54
C PHE A 162 -10.06 -7.26 -39.89
N ASP A 163 -9.72 -8.53 -39.69
CA ASP A 163 -10.58 -9.56 -39.11
C ASP A 163 -11.16 -9.22 -37.72
N GLN A 164 -12.18 -9.98 -37.34
CA GLN A 164 -12.89 -9.85 -36.06
C GLN A 164 -11.95 -10.08 -34.85
N GLY A 165 -10.92 -10.92 -34.97
CA GLY A 165 -9.94 -11.18 -33.92
C GLY A 165 -9.10 -9.95 -33.60
N LYS A 166 -8.61 -9.22 -34.61
CA LYS A 166 -7.88 -7.95 -34.47
C LYS A 166 -8.77 -6.85 -33.90
N ARG A 167 -10.05 -6.78 -34.33
CA ARG A 167 -11.05 -5.86 -33.75
C ARG A 167 -11.24 -6.12 -32.25
N MET A 168 -11.38 -7.38 -31.87
CA MET A 168 -11.53 -7.80 -30.46
C MET A 168 -10.27 -7.51 -29.64
N LYS A 169 -9.07 -7.80 -30.16
CA LYS A 169 -7.79 -7.44 -29.51
C LYS A 169 -7.68 -5.93 -29.25
N LEU A 170 -8.02 -5.09 -30.23
CA LEU A 170 -8.02 -3.62 -30.03
C LEU A 170 -9.05 -3.16 -29.01
N ARG A 171 -10.22 -3.79 -28.95
CA ARG A 171 -11.26 -3.45 -27.95
C ARG A 171 -10.78 -3.79 -26.54
N ARG A 172 -10.26 -5.01 -26.34
CA ARG A 172 -9.68 -5.45 -25.06
C ARG A 172 -8.54 -4.54 -24.62
N TYR A 173 -7.62 -4.21 -25.54
CA TYR A 173 -6.52 -3.28 -25.24
C TYR A 173 -7.02 -1.90 -24.79
N ARG A 174 -8.06 -1.34 -25.41
CA ARG A 174 -8.61 -0.03 -24.97
C ARG A 174 -9.13 -0.10 -23.54
N GLN A 175 -9.95 -1.11 -23.23
CA GLN A 175 -10.47 -1.32 -21.88
C GLN A 175 -9.34 -1.52 -20.86
N PHE A 176 -8.36 -2.35 -21.20
CA PHE A 176 -7.22 -2.63 -20.34
C PHE A 176 -6.34 -1.39 -20.12
N ARG A 177 -6.06 -0.62 -21.18
CA ARG A 177 -5.30 0.64 -21.08
C ARG A 177 -6.00 1.64 -20.15
N ASP A 178 -7.31 1.78 -20.28
CA ASP A 178 -8.07 2.72 -19.46
C ASP A 178 -8.14 2.26 -17.99
N TYR A 179 -8.20 0.95 -17.75
CA TYR A 179 -8.03 0.35 -16.43
C TYR A 179 -6.63 0.64 -15.84
N LEU A 180 -5.56 0.38 -16.60
CA LEU A 180 -4.19 0.63 -16.16
C LEU A 180 -3.95 2.10 -15.79
N LYS A 181 -4.49 3.04 -16.56
CA LYS A 181 -4.40 4.48 -16.25
C LYS A 181 -5.04 4.82 -14.90
N LYS A 182 -6.22 4.24 -14.60
CA LYS A 182 -6.89 4.44 -13.31
C LYS A 182 -6.06 3.88 -12.16
N VAL A 183 -5.51 2.68 -12.34
CA VAL A 183 -4.65 2.05 -11.31
C VAL A 183 -3.38 2.87 -11.08
N GLU A 184 -2.71 3.33 -12.14
CA GLU A 184 -1.53 4.21 -12.03
C GLU A 184 -1.84 5.49 -11.24
N MET A 185 -3.00 6.10 -11.48
CA MET A 185 -3.43 7.29 -10.73
C MET A 185 -3.63 7.00 -9.24
N MET A 186 -4.32 5.90 -8.91
CA MET A 186 -4.51 5.47 -7.51
C MET A 186 -3.19 5.14 -6.81
N LEU A 187 -2.24 4.52 -7.53
CA LEU A 187 -0.91 4.24 -7.00
C LEU A 187 -0.14 5.54 -6.74
N ASN A 188 -0.20 6.51 -7.64
CA ASN A 188 0.45 7.82 -7.44
C ASN A 188 -0.09 8.56 -6.21
N GLU A 189 -1.41 8.56 -6.02
CA GLU A 189 -2.03 9.14 -4.82
C GLU A 189 -1.55 8.43 -3.55
N THR A 190 -1.49 7.10 -3.58
CA THR A 190 -1.01 6.27 -2.46
C THR A 190 0.46 6.55 -2.14
N ILE A 191 1.32 6.65 -3.17
CA ILE A 191 2.74 7.02 -3.05
C ILE A 191 2.86 8.38 -2.36
N TRP A 192 2.10 9.37 -2.81
CA TRP A 192 2.13 10.71 -2.24
C TRP A 192 1.73 10.72 -0.75
N ILE A 193 0.66 10.01 -0.39
CA ILE A 193 0.20 9.88 1.00
C ILE A 193 1.28 9.22 1.86
N LEU A 194 1.84 8.10 1.41
CA LEU A 194 2.86 7.36 2.15
C LEU A 194 4.14 8.18 2.32
N HIS A 195 4.59 8.86 1.27
CA HIS A 195 5.73 9.76 1.32
C HIS A 195 5.54 10.88 2.35
N ARG A 196 4.38 11.55 2.32
CA ARG A 196 4.06 12.60 3.30
C ARG A 196 4.00 12.08 4.73
N ASN A 197 3.46 10.88 4.93
CA ASN A 197 3.44 10.26 6.26
C ASN A 197 4.86 9.94 6.76
N CYS A 198 5.74 9.43 5.90
CA CYS A 198 7.15 9.20 6.26
C CYS A 198 7.84 10.50 6.69
N GLU A 199 7.68 11.59 5.94
CA GLU A 199 8.25 12.90 6.29
C GLU A 199 7.74 13.40 7.65
N MET A 200 6.43 13.28 7.90
CA MET A 200 5.84 13.71 9.17
C MET A 200 6.37 12.90 10.36
N GLU A 201 6.46 11.58 10.23
CA GLU A 201 6.97 10.71 11.30
C GLU A 201 8.47 10.94 11.55
N GLN A 202 9.26 11.20 10.50
CA GLN A 202 10.67 11.58 10.66
C GLN A 202 10.83 12.92 11.39
N ARG A 203 9.97 13.91 11.11
CA ARG A 203 9.99 15.20 11.83
C ARG A 203 9.66 15.03 13.31
N LYS A 204 8.60 14.28 13.63
CA LYS A 204 8.23 13.98 15.02
C LYS A 204 9.38 13.33 15.78
N ARG A 205 10.06 12.33 15.21
CA ARG A 205 11.21 11.69 15.85
C ARG A 205 12.37 12.65 16.10
N LYS A 206 12.62 13.60 15.19
CA LYS A 206 13.65 14.64 15.38
C LYS A 206 13.27 15.61 16.50
N GLU A 207 11.99 15.98 16.59
CA GLU A 207 11.47 16.83 17.66
C GLU A 207 11.50 16.14 19.03
N GLU A 208 11.11 14.86 19.09
CA GLU A 208 11.16 14.03 20.29
C GLU A 208 12.60 13.80 20.76
N GLY A 209 13.51 13.38 19.85
CA GLY A 209 14.93 13.21 20.17
C GLY A 209 15.63 14.51 20.57
N GLY A 210 15.26 15.64 19.96
CA GLY A 210 15.75 16.96 20.36
C GLY A 210 15.24 17.40 21.74
N ASN A 211 14.02 17.03 22.11
CA ASN A 211 13.46 17.29 23.42
C ASN A 211 14.08 16.42 24.52
N ASP A 212 14.42 15.17 24.22
CA ASP A 212 15.08 14.28 25.16
C ASP A 212 16.53 14.73 25.45
N ILE A 213 17.25 15.23 24.44
CA ILE A 213 18.58 15.84 24.63
C ILE A 213 18.49 17.11 25.50
N LYS A 214 17.44 17.93 25.32
CA LYS A 214 17.23 19.11 26.16
C LYS A 214 16.87 18.73 27.60
N ARG A 215 16.05 17.70 27.80
CA ARG A 215 15.66 17.19 29.12
C ARG A 215 16.83 16.53 29.85
N SER A 216 17.68 15.78 29.16
CA SER A 216 18.87 15.16 29.76
C SER A 216 19.91 16.21 30.17
N LYS A 217 20.16 17.23 29.34
CA LYS A 217 21.03 18.36 29.69
C LYS A 217 20.50 19.17 30.88
N LYS A 218 19.18 19.40 30.95
CA LYS A 218 18.56 20.08 32.10
C LYS A 218 18.71 19.26 33.38
N ARG A 219 18.46 17.95 33.34
CA ARG A 219 18.65 17.06 34.51
C ARG A 219 20.11 17.00 34.98
N ALA A 220 21.07 17.03 34.05
CA ALA A 220 22.50 17.09 34.39
C ALA A 220 22.86 18.43 35.08
N ALA A 221 22.36 19.56 34.56
CA ALA A 221 22.57 20.87 35.15
C ALA A 221 21.91 21.02 36.53
N ASP A 222 20.69 20.51 36.71
CA ASP A 222 19.97 20.53 37.98
C ASP A 222 20.69 19.66 39.05
N ALA A 223 21.28 18.53 38.64
CA ALA A 223 22.09 17.67 39.50
C ALA A 223 23.40 18.35 39.96
N GLU A 224 24.10 19.04 39.06
CA GLU A 224 25.31 19.80 39.40
C GLU A 224 25.03 20.95 40.38
N ASN A 225 23.93 21.68 40.18
CA ASN A 225 23.50 22.74 41.11
C ASN A 225 23.17 22.19 42.50
N SER A 226 22.45 21.07 42.58
CA SER A 226 22.14 20.43 43.87
C SER A 226 23.40 19.94 44.61
N GLY A 227 24.41 19.46 43.88
CA GLY A 227 25.70 19.06 44.46
C GLY A 227 26.55 20.24 44.95
N LEU A 228 26.44 21.39 44.30
CA LEU A 228 27.06 22.65 44.72
C LEU A 228 26.40 23.24 45.96
N GLU A 229 25.07 23.22 46.06
CA GLU A 229 24.32 23.63 47.24
C GLU A 229 24.61 22.72 48.45
N ALA A 230 24.67 21.40 48.24
CA ALA A 230 25.03 20.45 49.28
C ALA A 230 26.48 20.62 49.79
N LYS A 231 27.39 21.09 48.94
CA LYS A 231 28.76 21.44 49.35
C LYS A 231 28.82 22.77 50.10
N ARG A 232 28.02 23.78 49.69
CA ARG A 232 27.93 25.07 50.40
C ARG A 232 27.29 24.96 51.78
N ALA A 233 26.39 24.00 52.01
CA ALA A 233 25.79 23.77 53.32
C ALA A 233 26.71 23.05 54.33
N ARG A 234 27.90 22.58 53.90
CA ARG A 234 28.88 21.86 54.75
C ARG A 234 30.07 22.71 55.20
N TYR A 235 30.15 23.96 54.73
CA TYR A 235 31.15 24.95 55.13
C TYR A 235 30.45 26.17 55.72
#